data_AF-A0AAU8HUW4-F1
#
_entry.id   AF-A0AAU8HUW4-F1
#
_cell.length_a   1.000
_cell.length_b   1.000
_cell.length_c   1.000
_cell.angle_alpha   90.00
_cell.angle_beta   90.00
_cell.angle_gamma   90.00
#
_symmetry.space_group_name_H-M   'P 1'
#
loop_
_entity.id
_entity.type
_entity.pdbx_description
1 polymer ?
#
loop_
_entity_poly.entity_id
_entity_poly.type
_entity_poly.pdbx_seq_one_letter_code
_entity_poly.pdbx_strand_id
1 'polypeptide(L)'
;MDIKELKIGTFSEAKKEIEAVKASPPSVNLMAEKSIFKTIKINDMSTTAANILKQEMLSRGGEAAVSERTVNCKDKTTDVVLMGTLRQFREVSKKMRGQPLGLPDLGKWIEQMVSEEKKK
;
A
#
# COMPACT_ATOMS: atom_id res chain seq x y z
N MET A 1 -22.32 14.13 21.00
CA MET A 1 -21.40 13.90 19.88
C MET A 1 -21.95 12.72 19.10
N ASP A 2 -22.25 12.90 17.82
CA ASP A 2 -22.68 11.80 16.95
C ASP A 2 -21.45 11.21 16.26
N ILE A 3 -21.33 9.88 16.25
CA ILE A 3 -20.15 9.16 15.75
C ILE A 3 -20.63 8.13 14.72
N LYS A 4 -20.18 8.27 13.48
CA LYS A 4 -20.49 7.35 12.38
C LYS A 4 -19.21 6.83 11.73
N GLU A 5 -19.22 5.55 11.38
CA GLU A 5 -18.21 4.97 10.48
C GLU A 5 -18.46 5.46 9.05
N LEU A 6 -17.38 5.84 8.34
CA LEU A 6 -17.43 6.15 6.92
C LEU A 6 -16.79 5.03 6.12
N LYS A 7 -17.55 4.45 5.17
CA LYS A 7 -17.04 3.48 4.21
C LYS A 7 -16.67 4.22 2.93
N ILE A 8 -15.38 4.39 2.72
CA ILE A 8 -14.83 5.11 1.57
C ILE A 8 -14.24 4.09 0.60
N GLY A 9 -14.85 3.95 -0.59
CA GLY A 9 -14.45 2.97 -1.60
C GLY A 9 -13.55 3.54 -2.69
N THR A 10 -13.66 4.85 -2.97
CA THR A 10 -12.93 5.50 -4.07
C THR A 10 -12.24 6.80 -3.66
N PHE A 11 -11.26 7.22 -4.45
CA PHE A 11 -10.54 8.46 -4.21
C PHE A 11 -11.44 9.69 -4.35
N SER A 12 -12.41 9.65 -5.26
CA SER A 12 -13.44 10.70 -5.41
C SER A 12 -14.35 10.81 -4.17
N GLU A 13 -14.82 9.69 -3.64
CA GLU A 13 -15.62 9.65 -2.40
C GLU A 13 -14.84 10.22 -1.21
N ALA A 14 -13.57 9.82 -1.08
CA ALA A 14 -12.69 10.33 -0.03
C ALA A 14 -12.59 11.86 -0.05
N LYS A 15 -12.34 12.42 -1.24
CA LYS A 15 -12.24 13.87 -1.42
C LYS A 15 -13.51 14.56 -0.99
N LYS A 16 -14.66 14.07 -1.46
CA LYS A 16 -15.97 14.69 -1.19
C LYS A 16 -16.24 14.78 0.31
N GLU A 17 -16.00 13.70 1.06
CA GLU A 17 -16.18 13.70 2.53
C GLU A 17 -15.20 14.66 3.24
N ILE A 18 -13.95 14.72 2.79
CA ILE A 18 -12.93 15.60 3.36
C ILE A 18 -13.19 17.08 3.03
N GLU A 19 -13.68 17.37 1.82
CA GLU A 19 -14.09 18.72 1.41
C GLU A 19 -15.35 19.19 2.17
N ALA A 20 -16.28 18.27 2.46
CA ALA A 20 -17.50 18.58 3.20
C ALA A 20 -17.21 19.11 4.63
N VAL A 21 -16.11 18.69 5.24
CA VAL A 21 -15.65 19.23 6.54
C VAL A 21 -14.83 20.53 6.40
N LYS A 22 -14.74 21.10 5.19
CA LYS A 22 -14.01 22.33 4.86
C LYS A 22 -12.51 22.25 5.21
N ALA A 23 -11.90 21.09 4.98
CA ALA A 23 -10.46 20.93 5.11
C ALA A 23 -9.71 21.84 4.13
N SER A 24 -8.47 22.19 4.46
CA SER A 24 -7.62 23.04 3.62
C SER A 24 -7.44 22.44 2.21
N PRO A 25 -7.70 23.18 1.11
CA PRO A 25 -7.65 22.63 -0.25
C PRO A 25 -6.34 21.88 -0.61
N PRO A 26 -5.14 22.34 -0.20
CA PRO A 26 -3.89 21.62 -0.46
C PRO A 26 -3.80 20.24 0.21
N SER A 27 -4.50 20.02 1.33
CA SER A 27 -4.41 18.77 2.09
C SER A 27 -5.43 17.72 1.68
N VAL A 28 -6.51 18.10 0.98
CA VAL A 28 -7.59 17.20 0.55
C VAL A 28 -7.04 15.97 -0.19
N ASN A 29 -6.22 16.18 -1.23
CA ASN A 29 -5.62 15.10 -2.01
C ASN A 29 -4.73 14.19 -1.16
N LEU A 30 -3.94 14.77 -0.25
CA LEU A 30 -2.99 14.03 0.59
C LEU A 30 -3.72 13.17 1.63
N MET A 31 -4.85 13.65 2.14
CA MET A 31 -5.68 12.91 3.08
C MET A 31 -6.52 11.84 2.38
N ALA A 32 -7.02 12.14 1.18
CA ALA A 32 -7.74 11.15 0.37
C ALA A 32 -6.87 9.90 0.10
N GLU A 33 -5.58 10.06 -0.20
CA GLU A 33 -4.66 8.92 -0.37
C GLU A 33 -4.48 8.06 0.90
N LYS A 34 -4.69 8.65 2.09
CA LYS A 34 -4.59 7.95 3.38
C LYS A 34 -5.89 7.23 3.77
N SER A 35 -7.00 7.59 3.14
CA SER A 35 -8.33 7.03 3.45
C SER A 35 -8.66 5.76 2.65
N ILE A 36 -7.94 5.50 1.56
CA ILE A 36 -8.17 4.32 0.72
C ILE A 36 -7.18 3.22 1.08
N PHE A 37 -7.69 2.13 1.66
CA PHE A 37 -6.93 0.96 2.04
C PHE A 37 -7.05 -0.14 0.99
N LYS A 38 -5.94 -0.81 0.68
CA LYS A 38 -5.89 -1.95 -0.25
C LYS A 38 -5.16 -3.13 0.37
N THR A 39 -5.59 -4.31 -0.03
CA THR A 39 -4.98 -5.60 0.32
C THR A 39 -4.64 -6.33 -0.96
N ILE A 40 -3.39 -6.79 -1.10
CA ILE A 40 -2.87 -7.41 -2.32
C ILE A 40 -2.21 -8.74 -1.93
N LYS A 41 -2.49 -9.81 -2.67
CA LYS A 41 -1.79 -11.08 -2.52
C LYS A 41 -0.75 -11.24 -3.64
N ILE A 42 0.46 -11.62 -3.26
CA ILE A 42 1.56 -11.90 -4.18
C ILE A 42 2.00 -13.34 -3.91
N ASN A 43 2.05 -14.17 -4.95
CA ASN A 43 2.40 -15.58 -4.82
C ASN A 43 3.85 -15.83 -5.19
N ASP A 44 4.45 -16.84 -4.57
CA ASP A 44 5.77 -17.37 -4.93
C ASP A 44 6.89 -16.32 -5.02
N MET A 45 6.90 -15.38 -4.07
CA MET A 45 7.95 -14.37 -3.96
C MET A 45 9.17 -14.95 -3.26
N SER A 46 10.39 -14.66 -3.74
CA SER A 46 11.60 -15.06 -3.01
C SER A 46 11.58 -14.52 -1.57
N THR A 47 12.02 -15.34 -0.61
CA THR A 47 12.03 -14.97 0.80
C THR A 47 12.80 -13.68 1.07
N THR A 48 13.90 -13.47 0.36
CA THR A 48 14.68 -12.22 0.45
C THR A 48 13.86 -11.01 0.00
N ALA A 49 13.18 -11.09 -1.15
CA ALA A 49 12.34 -10.01 -1.65
C ALA A 49 11.14 -9.76 -0.71
N ALA A 50 10.53 -10.81 -0.17
CA ALA A 50 9.43 -10.71 0.78
C ALA A 50 9.84 -10.01 2.08
N ASN A 51 11.03 -10.31 2.60
CA ASN A 51 11.57 -9.66 3.80
C ASN A 51 11.90 -8.18 3.55
N ILE A 52 12.50 -7.85 2.40
CA ILE A 52 12.73 -6.45 1.99
C ILE A 52 11.40 -5.68 1.90
N LEU A 53 10.42 -6.28 1.22
CA LEU A 53 9.09 -5.68 1.05
C LEU A 53 8.41 -5.46 2.40
N LYS A 54 8.48 -6.44 3.32
CA LYS A 54 7.95 -6.32 4.68
C LYS A 54 8.59 -5.16 5.43
N GLN A 55 9.91 -5.05 5.42
CA GLN A 55 10.62 -3.95 6.10
C GLN A 55 10.23 -2.58 5.52
N GLU A 56 10.10 -2.49 4.20
CA GLU A 56 9.71 -1.24 3.52
C GLU A 56 8.25 -0.86 3.79
N MET A 57 7.34 -1.84 3.90
CA MET A 57 5.97 -1.58 4.33
C MET A 57 5.89 -1.12 5.78
N LEU A 58 6.56 -1.83 6.71
CA LEU A 58 6.56 -1.49 8.14
C LEU A 58 7.11 -0.09 8.40
N SER A 59 8.20 0.30 7.72
CA SER A 59 8.78 1.64 7.88
C SER A 59 7.86 2.80 7.43
N ARG A 60 6.80 2.50 6.68
CA ARG A 60 5.76 3.47 6.27
C ARG A 60 4.44 3.30 7.01
N GLY A 61 4.40 2.41 8.00
CA GLY A 61 3.19 2.08 8.77
C GLY A 61 2.16 1.23 8.01
N GLY A 62 2.56 0.54 6.95
CA GLY A 62 1.78 -0.52 6.33
C GLY A 62 2.24 -1.89 6.84
N GLU A 63 1.77 -2.97 6.22
CA GLU A 63 2.09 -4.33 6.65
C GLU A 63 2.30 -5.28 5.46
N ALA A 64 3.14 -6.30 5.67
CA ALA A 64 3.28 -7.44 4.78
C ALA A 64 3.27 -8.73 5.62
N ALA A 65 2.17 -9.47 5.55
CA ALA A 65 2.10 -10.80 6.13
C ALA A 65 2.90 -11.77 5.24
N VAL A 66 3.83 -12.49 5.86
CA VAL A 66 4.70 -13.50 5.25
C VAL A 66 4.68 -14.74 6.13
N SER A 67 5.09 -15.90 5.62
CA SER A 67 5.19 -17.10 6.44
C SER A 67 6.23 -16.95 7.57
N GLU A 68 6.04 -17.64 8.69
CA GLU A 68 7.05 -17.69 9.77
C GLU A 68 8.41 -18.21 9.27
N ARG A 69 8.37 -19.14 8.30
CA ARG A 69 9.56 -19.74 7.71
C ARG A 69 10.33 -18.75 6.83
N THR A 70 9.67 -17.77 6.24
CA THR A 70 10.29 -16.63 5.54
C THR A 70 11.10 -15.76 6.49
N VAL A 71 10.57 -15.49 7.69
CA VAL A 71 11.27 -14.68 8.71
C VAL A 71 12.56 -15.38 9.15
N ASN A 72 12.51 -16.70 9.28
CA ASN A 72 13.67 -17.52 9.65
C ASN A 72 14.53 -17.96 8.45
N CYS A 73 14.28 -17.43 7.24
CA CYS A 73 14.98 -17.77 6.00
C CYS A 73 15.03 -19.28 5.68
N LYS A 74 14.04 -20.06 6.14
CA LYS A 74 13.98 -21.52 5.95
C LYS A 74 13.45 -21.92 4.58
N ASP A 75 12.48 -21.18 4.05
CA ASP A 75 11.91 -21.43 2.73
C ASP A 75 12.52 -20.50 1.68
N LYS A 76 12.64 -20.97 0.43
CA LYS A 76 13.21 -20.17 -0.68
C LYS A 76 12.20 -19.13 -1.19
N THR A 77 10.92 -19.46 -1.18
CA THR A 77 9.82 -18.60 -1.63
C THR A 77 8.66 -18.60 -0.63
N THR A 78 7.78 -17.61 -0.74
CA THR A 78 6.59 -17.45 0.09
C THR A 78 5.51 -16.67 -0.64
N ASP A 79 4.26 -16.90 -0.25
CA ASP A 79 3.18 -15.96 -0.50
C ASP A 79 3.30 -14.75 0.45
N VAL A 80 2.83 -13.60 -0.02
CA VAL A 80 2.79 -12.35 0.75
C VAL A 80 1.39 -11.73 0.66
N VAL A 81 0.83 -11.31 1.79
CA VAL A 81 -0.35 -10.44 1.83
C VAL A 81 0.08 -9.04 2.25
N LEU A 82 0.02 -8.11 1.30
CA LEU A 82 0.44 -6.72 1.45
C LEU A 82 -0.77 -5.85 1.79
N MET A 83 -0.64 -4.97 2.78
CA MET A 83 -1.75 -4.20 3.33
C MET A 83 -1.31 -2.77 3.59
N GLY A 84 -2.08 -1.80 3.12
CA GLY A 84 -1.78 -0.39 3.35
C GLY A 84 -2.68 0.58 2.62
N THR A 85 -2.43 1.86 2.84
CA THR A 85 -3.09 2.97 2.15
C THR A 85 -2.46 3.23 0.77
N LEU A 86 -3.20 3.88 -0.13
CA LEU A 86 -2.63 4.31 -1.42
C LEU A 86 -1.37 5.16 -1.25
N ARG A 87 -1.32 6.00 -0.21
CA ARG A 87 -0.12 6.77 0.11
C ARG A 87 1.08 5.86 0.36
N GLN A 88 0.92 4.84 1.21
CA GLN A 88 1.99 3.90 1.57
C GLN A 88 2.46 3.10 0.35
N PHE A 89 1.51 2.62 -0.47
CA PHE A 89 1.82 1.93 -1.72
C PHE A 89 2.60 2.81 -2.70
N ARG A 90 2.20 4.09 -2.85
CA ARG A 90 2.94 5.05 -3.67
C ARG A 90 4.37 5.22 -3.19
N GLU A 91 4.59 5.35 -1.89
CA GLU A 91 5.92 5.53 -1.29
C GLU A 91 6.78 4.26 -1.40
N VAL A 92 6.20 3.06 -1.24
CA VAL A 92 6.90 1.77 -1.44
C VAL A 92 7.27 1.55 -2.91
N SER A 93 6.37 1.86 -3.85
CA SER A 93 6.59 1.67 -5.29
C SER A 93 7.88 2.34 -5.79
N LYS A 94 8.22 3.50 -5.22
CA LYS A 94 9.43 4.25 -5.56
C LYS A 94 10.70 3.54 -5.08
N LYS A 95 10.67 2.92 -3.91
CA LYS A 95 11.83 2.16 -3.40
C LYS A 95 11.99 0.84 -4.12
N MET A 96 10.90 0.11 -4.37
CA MET A 96 10.97 -1.21 -5.02
C MET A 96 11.59 -1.15 -6.42
N ARG A 97 11.39 -0.04 -7.15
CA ARG A 97 12.02 0.21 -8.46
C ARG A 97 13.55 0.19 -8.47
N GLY A 98 14.21 0.47 -7.35
CA GLY A 98 15.67 0.42 -7.23
C GLY A 98 16.21 -0.85 -6.58
N GLN A 99 15.35 -1.78 -6.17
CA GLN A 99 15.76 -3.00 -5.45
C GLN A 99 15.99 -4.17 -6.42
N PRO A 100 16.80 -5.18 -6.07
CA PRO A 100 16.99 -6.38 -6.90
C PRO A 100 15.78 -7.36 -6.81
N LEU A 101 15.91 -8.55 -7.39
CA LEU A 101 15.00 -9.70 -7.20
C LEU A 101 13.56 -9.48 -7.70
N GLY A 102 13.37 -8.85 -8.86
CA GLY A 102 12.04 -8.66 -9.47
C GLY A 102 11.17 -7.60 -8.77
N LEU A 103 11.64 -7.01 -7.68
CA LEU A 103 11.00 -5.88 -7.00
C LEU A 103 10.79 -4.66 -7.93
N PRO A 104 11.59 -4.40 -8.98
CA PRO A 104 11.31 -3.29 -9.86
C PRO A 104 9.98 -3.41 -10.62
N ASP A 105 9.63 -4.63 -11.03
CA ASP A 105 8.37 -4.87 -11.74
C ASP A 105 7.18 -4.83 -10.79
N LEU A 106 7.34 -5.34 -9.56
CA LEU A 106 6.36 -5.10 -8.49
C LEU A 106 6.16 -3.60 -8.24
N GLY A 107 7.24 -2.82 -8.20
CA GLY A 107 7.18 -1.37 -8.02
C GLY A 107 6.39 -0.67 -9.12
N LYS A 108 6.60 -1.05 -10.39
CA LYS A 108 5.81 -0.52 -11.53
C LYS A 108 4.34 -0.91 -11.43
N TRP A 109 4.05 -2.16 -11.11
CA TRP A 109 2.68 -2.65 -10.96
C TRP A 109 1.92 -1.90 -9.85
N ILE A 110 2.56 -1.70 -8.68
CA ILE A 110 1.98 -0.94 -7.58
C ILE A 110 1.71 0.51 -8.00
N GLU A 111 2.66 1.15 -8.70
CA GLU A 111 2.47 2.52 -9.19
C GLU A 111 1.27 2.64 -10.14
N GLN A 112 1.12 1.68 -11.06
CA GLN A 112 -0.02 1.65 -11.97
C GLN A 112 -1.34 1.53 -11.21
N MET A 113 -1.41 0.59 -10.26
CA MET A 113 -2.61 0.38 -9.43
C MET A 113 -2.97 1.65 -8.62
N VAL A 114 -1.99 2.34 -8.03
CA VAL A 114 -2.24 3.63 -7.36
C VAL A 114 -2.76 4.68 -8.34
N SER A 115 -2.24 4.71 -9.57
CA SER A 115 -2.65 5.68 -10.59
C SER A 115 -4.06 5.43 -11.11
N GLU A 116 -4.46 4.16 -11.24
CA GLU A 116 -5.81 3.76 -11.61
C GLU A 116 -6.82 4.09 -10.50
N GLU A 117 -6.45 3.87 -9.24
CA GLU A 117 -7.35 4.16 -8.12
C GLU A 117 -7.64 5.65 -7.96
N LYS A 118 -6.67 6.51 -8.28
CA LYS A 118 -6.86 7.98 -8.29
C LYS A 118 -7.82 8.47 -9.38
N LYS A 119 -8.09 7.65 -10.40
CA LYS A 119 -9.04 7.99 -11.48
C LYS A 119 -10.48 7.62 -11.12
N LYS A 120 -10.69 6.83 -10.06
CA LYS A 120 -12.01 6.42 -9.56
C LYS A 120 -12.51 7.42 -8.51
#